data_AF-A0A813PUT3-F1
#
_entry.id   AF-A0A813PUT3-F1
#
_cell.length_a   1.000
_cell.length_b   1.000
_cell.length_c   1.000
_cell.angle_alpha   90.00
_cell.angle_beta   90.00
_cell.angle_gamma   90.00
#
_symmetry.space_group_name_H-M   'P 1'
#
loop_
_entity.id
_entity.type
_entity.pdbx_description
1 polymer ?
#
loop_
_entity_poly.entity_id
_entity_poly.type
_entity_poly.pdbx_seq_one_letter_code
_entity_poly.pdbx_strand_id
1 'polypeptide(L)'
;MAEIVENPNLSTRRKLDLLLQEMDTICREIISQLYNPSSTTSNLDAKTLIDMFIERQNYLTQQIQIVRQQQELERQLQIKRDEILKCDRALRCLQTYLLQAVQVLSSAVYQAREKLANIRRAKTFPSETIIRYAHQLASCYSTIAPDNWQQGDLRRPYPTNIDMRRGLLGRISEQILQRQQQQQFTISNPMVTSATVVDSSAPQNISSSYTPVTTAVRPVKHDATSFALDIFSSTNEDTNHSNFSSSDTDSYEDL
;
A
#
# COMPACT_ATOMS: atom_id res chain seq x y z
N MET A 1 59.84 -22.00 -19.77
CA MET A 1 59.25 -23.35 -19.59
C MET A 1 58.64 -23.58 -18.21
N ALA A 2 59.11 -22.95 -17.11
CA ALA A 2 58.50 -23.09 -15.76
C ALA A 2 57.40 -22.06 -15.42
N GLU A 3 57.30 -20.96 -16.18
CA GLU A 3 56.55 -19.76 -15.78
C GLU A 3 55.02 -19.88 -15.90
N ILE A 4 54.51 -20.85 -16.67
CA ILE A 4 53.07 -21.04 -16.89
C ILE A 4 52.47 -22.01 -15.85
N VAL A 5 53.27 -22.99 -15.42
CA VAL A 5 52.85 -24.06 -14.50
C VAL A 5 52.70 -23.54 -13.06
N GLU A 6 53.45 -22.49 -12.70
CA GLU A 6 53.58 -22.05 -11.30
C GLU A 6 52.95 -20.70 -10.95
N ASN A 7 52.29 -20.00 -11.88
CA ASN A 7 51.68 -18.70 -11.56
C ASN A 7 50.24 -18.88 -11.03
N PRO A 8 49.98 -18.72 -9.71
CA PRO A 8 48.63 -18.86 -9.15
C PRO A 8 47.69 -17.73 -9.58
N ASN A 9 48.23 -16.59 -10.03
CA ASN A 9 47.48 -15.38 -10.35
C ASN A 9 46.89 -15.34 -11.77
N LEU A 10 47.23 -16.30 -12.64
CA LEU A 10 46.64 -16.35 -13.98
C LEU A 10 45.27 -17.04 -13.95
N SER A 11 44.28 -16.40 -14.58
CA SER A 11 42.96 -16.97 -14.83
C SER A 11 43.08 -18.35 -15.49
N THR A 12 42.23 -19.29 -15.08
CA THR A 12 42.15 -20.66 -15.62
C THR A 12 42.06 -20.67 -17.15
N ARG A 13 41.35 -19.70 -17.73
CA ARG A 13 41.25 -19.47 -19.17
C ARG A 13 42.61 -19.12 -19.79
N ARG A 14 43.33 -18.15 -19.20
CA ARG A 14 44.61 -17.71 -19.74
C ARG A 14 45.70 -18.79 -19.61
N LYS A 15 45.61 -19.63 -18.57
CA LYS A 15 46.45 -20.83 -18.44
C LYS A 15 46.20 -21.82 -19.58
N LEU A 16 44.94 -22.11 -19.91
CA LEU A 16 44.60 -22.97 -21.05
C LEU A 16 45.11 -22.40 -22.38
N ASP A 17 44.88 -21.11 -22.63
CA ASP A 17 45.31 -20.44 -23.87
C ASP A 17 46.84 -20.53 -24.05
N LEU A 18 47.61 -20.29 -22.98
CA LEU A 18 49.07 -20.36 -23.00
C LEU A 18 49.58 -21.79 -23.21
N LEU A 19 48.95 -22.78 -22.58
CA LEU A 19 49.30 -24.19 -22.70
C LEU A 19 49.06 -24.70 -24.14
N LEU A 20 47.97 -24.26 -24.75
CA LEU A 20 47.64 -24.58 -26.15
C LEU A 20 48.63 -23.93 -27.13
N GLN A 21 49.03 -22.69 -26.85
CA GLN A 21 50.07 -22.00 -27.62
C GLN A 21 51.44 -22.67 -27.49
N GLU A 22 51.81 -23.12 -26.29
CA GLU A 22 53.05 -23.87 -26.04
C GLU A 22 53.04 -25.20 -26.80
N MET A 23 51.93 -25.95 -26.78
CA MET A 23 51.78 -27.16 -27.60
C MET A 23 51.91 -26.89 -29.10
N ASP A 24 51.35 -25.80 -29.63
CA ASP A 24 51.51 -25.41 -31.05
C ASP A 24 52.98 -25.11 -31.39
N THR A 25 53.71 -24.44 -30.50
CA THR A 25 55.15 -24.19 -30.70
C THR A 25 55.96 -25.48 -30.74
N ILE A 26 55.67 -26.43 -29.84
CA ILE A 26 56.32 -27.75 -29.79
C ILE A 26 56.01 -28.54 -31.08
N CYS A 27 54.76 -28.53 -31.55
CA CYS A 27 54.39 -29.16 -32.82
C CYS A 27 55.17 -28.59 -34.02
N ARG A 28 55.33 -27.27 -34.09
CA ARG A 28 56.08 -26.60 -35.17
C ARG A 28 57.57 -26.99 -35.14
N GLU A 29 58.15 -27.10 -33.96
CA GLU A 29 59.54 -27.50 -33.77
C GLU A 29 59.76 -28.98 -34.15
N ILE A 30 58.85 -29.89 -33.77
CA ILE A 30 58.86 -31.31 -34.19
C ILE A 30 58.82 -31.41 -35.72
N ILE A 31 57.88 -30.72 -36.36
CA ILE A 31 57.73 -30.75 -37.82
C ILE A 31 58.99 -30.19 -38.51
N SER A 32 59.58 -29.12 -37.96
CA SER A 32 60.80 -28.51 -38.49
C SER A 32 62.01 -29.45 -38.40
N GLN A 33 62.14 -30.20 -37.31
CA GLN A 33 63.20 -31.21 -37.15
C GLN A 33 63.02 -32.41 -38.07
N LEU A 34 61.78 -32.89 -38.26
CA LEU A 34 61.48 -33.98 -39.18
C LEU A 34 61.79 -33.62 -40.64
N TYR A 35 61.58 -32.35 -41.01
CA TYR A 35 61.86 -31.87 -42.37
C TYR A 35 63.35 -31.53 -42.59
N ASN A 36 64.10 -31.17 -41.54
CA ASN A 36 65.48 -30.69 -41.64
C ASN A 36 66.42 -31.29 -40.57
N PRO A 37 66.74 -32.61 -40.64
CA PRO A 37 67.49 -33.32 -39.62
C PRO A 37 68.96 -32.88 -39.48
N SER A 38 69.48 -32.13 -40.46
CA SER A 38 70.87 -31.64 -40.49
C SER A 38 71.04 -30.21 -39.95
N SER A 39 69.95 -29.54 -39.57
CA SER A 39 70.03 -28.17 -39.05
C SER A 39 70.42 -28.19 -37.57
N THR A 40 71.69 -27.88 -37.29
CA THR A 40 72.30 -27.80 -35.94
C THR A 40 71.75 -26.64 -35.08
N THR A 41 70.59 -26.08 -35.43
CA THR A 41 70.02 -24.87 -34.82
C THR A 41 69.11 -25.16 -33.63
N SER A 42 68.55 -26.37 -33.50
CA SER A 42 67.74 -26.78 -32.35
C SER A 42 68.43 -27.90 -31.57
N ASN A 43 68.90 -27.62 -30.35
CA ASN A 43 69.70 -28.52 -29.50
C ASN A 43 68.93 -29.72 -28.89
N LEU A 44 67.64 -29.89 -29.18
CA LEU A 44 66.77 -30.90 -28.57
C LEU A 44 66.52 -32.04 -29.56
N ASP A 45 66.68 -33.28 -29.13
CA ASP A 45 66.36 -34.46 -29.95
C ASP A 45 64.84 -34.57 -30.17
N ALA A 46 64.40 -35.04 -31.34
CA ALA A 46 62.99 -35.16 -31.69
C ALA A 46 62.21 -35.99 -30.64
N LYS A 47 62.88 -36.98 -30.05
CA LYS A 47 62.35 -37.78 -28.95
C LYS A 47 62.05 -36.94 -27.70
N THR A 48 62.95 -36.03 -27.33
CA THR A 48 62.76 -35.15 -26.16
C THR A 48 61.61 -34.15 -26.37
N LEU A 49 61.40 -33.70 -27.61
CA LEU A 49 60.27 -32.86 -27.97
C LEU A 49 58.92 -33.59 -27.90
N ILE A 50 58.89 -34.85 -28.32
CA ILE A 50 57.70 -35.71 -28.18
C ILE A 50 57.38 -35.96 -26.71
N ASP A 51 58.39 -36.25 -25.88
CA ASP A 51 58.20 -36.44 -24.43
C ASP A 51 57.65 -35.17 -23.77
N MET A 52 58.18 -34.00 -24.13
CA MET A 52 57.67 -32.70 -23.67
C MET A 52 56.23 -32.41 -24.15
N PHE A 53 55.88 -32.83 -25.37
CA PHE A 53 54.50 -32.74 -25.88
C PHE A 53 53.54 -33.60 -25.07
N ILE A 54 53.92 -34.85 -24.78
CA ILE A 54 53.12 -35.78 -23.97
C ILE A 54 52.91 -35.23 -22.55
N GLU A 55 53.96 -34.67 -21.95
CA GLU A 55 53.87 -34.02 -20.64
C GLU A 55 52.85 -32.87 -20.66
N ARG A 56 52.85 -32.03 -21.70
CA ARG A 56 51.88 -30.94 -21.82
C ARG A 56 50.48 -31.38 -22.16
N GLN A 57 50.31 -32.42 -22.95
CA GLN A 57 49.00 -33.03 -23.16
C GLN A 57 48.40 -33.56 -21.84
N ASN A 58 49.23 -34.16 -20.98
CA ASN A 58 48.80 -34.60 -19.65
C ASN A 58 48.41 -33.41 -18.77
N TYR A 59 49.21 -32.35 -18.75
CA TYR A 59 48.91 -31.13 -18.01
C TYR A 59 47.63 -30.44 -18.50
N LEU A 60 47.38 -30.40 -19.81
CA LEU A 60 46.14 -29.91 -20.40
C LEU A 60 44.92 -30.69 -19.92
N THR A 61 45.04 -32.02 -19.90
CA THR A 61 43.97 -32.91 -19.43
C THR A 61 43.63 -32.66 -17.96
N GLN A 62 44.65 -32.44 -17.12
CA GLN A 62 44.46 -32.06 -15.72
C GLN A 62 43.76 -30.69 -15.60
N GLN A 63 44.18 -29.70 -16.39
CA GLN A 63 43.60 -28.37 -16.37
C GLN A 63 42.13 -28.36 -16.83
N ILE A 64 41.78 -29.17 -17.83
CA ILE A 64 40.39 -29.36 -18.26
C ILE A 64 39.54 -29.95 -17.14
N GLN A 65 40.09 -30.89 -16.35
CA GLN A 65 39.38 -31.46 -15.22
C GLN A 65 39.09 -30.40 -14.13
N ILE A 66 40.04 -29.50 -13.87
CA ILE A 66 39.84 -28.37 -12.95
C ILE A 66 38.75 -27.43 -13.47
N VAL A 67 38.74 -27.13 -14.78
CA VAL A 67 37.68 -26.30 -15.39
C VAL A 67 36.30 -26.94 -15.22
N ARG A 68 36.19 -28.27 -15.39
CA ARG A 68 34.92 -28.98 -15.15
C ARG A 68 34.45 -28.87 -13.70
N GLN A 69 35.37 -28.99 -12.74
CA GLN A 69 35.06 -28.80 -11.33
C GLN A 69 34.61 -27.36 -11.05
N GLN A 70 35.30 -26.37 -11.63
CA GLN A 70 34.95 -24.96 -11.49
C GLN A 70 33.58 -24.65 -12.10
N GLN A 71 33.24 -25.27 -13.23
CA GLN A 71 31.94 -25.13 -13.87
C GLN A 71 30.81 -25.70 -12.99
N GLU A 72 31.01 -26.87 -12.40
CA GLU A 72 30.03 -27.48 -11.50
C GLU A 72 29.85 -26.64 -10.23
N LEU A 73 30.94 -26.10 -9.67
CA LEU A 73 30.88 -25.18 -8.54
C LEU A 73 30.09 -23.93 -8.91
N GLU A 74 30.36 -23.30 -10.05
CA GLU A 74 29.62 -22.10 -10.49
C GLU A 74 28.12 -22.41 -10.68
N ARG A 75 27.78 -23.60 -11.19
CA ARG A 75 26.38 -24.04 -11.29
C ARG A 75 25.72 -24.13 -9.92
N GLN A 76 26.38 -24.74 -8.94
CA GLN A 76 25.87 -24.83 -7.57
C GLN A 76 25.76 -23.45 -6.92
N LEU A 77 26.73 -22.58 -7.15
CA LEU A 77 26.74 -21.21 -6.66
C LEU A 77 25.57 -20.43 -7.24
N GLN A 78 25.28 -20.59 -8.53
CA GLN A 78 24.15 -19.95 -9.18
C GLN A 78 22.81 -20.39 -8.56
N ILE A 79 22.63 -21.69 -8.32
CA ILE A 79 21.45 -22.21 -7.63
C ILE A 79 21.29 -21.58 -6.24
N LYS A 80 22.39 -21.48 -5.49
CA LYS A 80 22.37 -20.84 -4.16
C LYS A 80 22.08 -19.34 -4.22
N ARG A 81 22.63 -18.61 -5.20
CA ARG A 81 22.28 -17.21 -5.44
C ARG A 81 20.78 -17.06 -5.73
N ASP A 82 20.21 -17.94 -6.54
CA ASP A 82 18.78 -17.92 -6.87
C ASP A 82 17.90 -18.23 -5.65
N GLU A 83 18.30 -19.19 -4.80
CA GLU A 83 17.64 -19.46 -3.51
C GLU A 83 17.66 -18.22 -2.60
N ILE A 84 18.81 -17.56 -2.46
CA ILE A 84 18.94 -16.32 -1.67
C ILE A 84 18.01 -15.24 -2.21
N LEU A 85 17.95 -15.04 -3.52
CA LEU A 85 17.06 -14.04 -4.13
C LEU A 85 15.58 -14.33 -3.86
N LYS A 86 15.17 -15.60 -3.85
CA LYS A 86 13.80 -16.01 -3.49
C LYS A 86 13.50 -15.70 -2.03
N CYS A 87 14.43 -16.05 -1.13
CA CYS A 87 14.31 -15.75 0.30
C CYS A 87 14.25 -14.24 0.57
N ASP A 88 15.11 -13.45 -0.07
CA ASP A 88 15.11 -11.98 0.05
C ASP A 88 13.80 -11.36 -0.42
N ARG A 89 13.23 -11.88 -1.51
CA ARG A 89 11.93 -11.44 -1.99
C ARG A 89 10.83 -11.73 -0.97
N ALA A 90 10.81 -12.94 -0.41
CA ALA A 90 9.84 -13.32 0.62
C ALA A 90 10.00 -12.46 1.89
N LEU A 91 11.24 -12.19 2.32
CA LEU A 91 11.52 -11.34 3.48
C LEU A 91 10.99 -9.91 3.26
N ARG A 92 11.21 -9.33 2.08
CA ARG A 92 10.69 -8.00 1.73
C ARG A 92 9.16 -7.97 1.74
N CYS A 93 8.51 -8.99 1.17
CA CYS A 93 7.05 -9.10 1.23
C CYS A 93 6.57 -9.15 2.69
N LEU A 94 7.17 -10.00 3.52
CA LEU A 94 6.83 -10.10 4.94
C LEU A 94 7.02 -8.77 5.69
N GLN A 95 8.13 -8.08 5.44
CA GLN A 95 8.39 -6.76 6.02
C GLN A 95 7.32 -5.74 5.63
N THR A 96 6.87 -5.72 4.37
CA THR A 96 5.80 -4.82 3.93
C THR A 96 4.46 -5.14 4.63
N TYR A 97 4.12 -6.42 4.78
CA TYR A 97 2.92 -6.83 5.52
C TYR A 97 2.97 -6.43 6.99
N LEU A 98 4.12 -6.61 7.64
CA LEU A 98 4.30 -6.19 9.03
C LEU A 98 4.16 -4.67 9.18
N LEU A 99 4.74 -3.90 8.26
CA LEU A 99 4.63 -2.45 8.28
C LEU A 99 3.18 -1.98 8.09
N GLN A 100 2.44 -2.62 7.17
CA GLN A 100 1.02 -2.36 6.96
C GLN A 100 0.19 -2.73 8.20
N ALA A 101 0.47 -3.88 8.82
CA ALA A 101 -0.21 -4.31 10.04
C ALA A 101 0.02 -3.32 11.20
N VAL A 102 1.26 -2.83 11.36
CA VAL A 102 1.60 -1.80 12.35
C VAL A 102 0.85 -0.50 12.09
N GLN A 103 0.73 -0.08 10.83
CA GLN A 103 -0.03 1.13 10.47
C GLN A 103 -1.52 0.99 10.84
N VAL A 104 -2.14 -0.14 10.51
CA VAL A 104 -3.55 -0.42 10.86
C VAL A 104 -3.73 -0.45 12.38
N LEU A 105 -2.84 -1.13 13.10
CA LEU A 105 -2.90 -1.22 14.55
C LEU A 105 -2.73 0.16 15.21
N SER A 106 -1.78 0.97 14.75
CA SER A 106 -1.56 2.32 15.26
C SER A 106 -2.80 3.19 15.09
N SER A 107 -3.41 3.16 13.90
CA SER A 107 -4.66 3.87 13.62
C SER A 107 -5.81 3.38 14.50
N ALA A 108 -5.96 2.05 14.65
CA ALA A 108 -7.00 1.46 15.50
C ALA A 108 -6.83 1.85 16.97
N VAL A 109 -5.59 1.85 17.49
CA VAL A 109 -5.28 2.27 18.86
C VAL A 109 -5.59 3.76 19.05
N TYR A 110 -5.21 4.61 18.09
CA TYR A 110 -5.53 6.04 18.13
C TYR A 110 -7.05 6.27 18.20
N GLN A 111 -7.81 5.65 17.30
CA GLN A 111 -9.26 5.74 17.28
C GLN A 111 -9.90 5.19 18.57
N ALA A 112 -9.38 4.09 19.12
CA ALA A 112 -9.85 3.54 20.37
C ALA A 112 -9.63 4.51 21.55
N ARG A 113 -8.47 5.16 21.61
CA ARG A 113 -8.17 6.17 22.64
C ARG A 113 -9.09 7.37 22.52
N GLU A 114 -9.36 7.84 21.31
CA GLU A 114 -10.27 8.95 21.06
C GLU A 114 -11.71 8.60 21.45
N LYS A 115 -12.21 7.42 21.04
CA LYS A 115 -13.53 6.92 21.43
C LYS A 115 -13.66 6.81 22.95
N LEU A 116 -12.63 6.32 23.62
CA LEU A 116 -12.65 6.17 25.07
C LEU A 116 -12.59 7.54 25.79
N ALA A 117 -11.88 8.52 25.24
CA ALA A 117 -11.94 9.90 25.73
C ALA A 117 -13.35 10.50 25.56
N ASN A 118 -14.01 10.23 24.43
CA ASN A 118 -15.40 10.66 24.19
C ASN A 118 -16.38 10.00 25.15
N ILE A 119 -16.25 8.69 25.40
CA ILE A 119 -17.05 7.97 26.40
C ILE A 119 -16.86 8.57 27.79
N ARG A 120 -15.62 8.89 28.19
CA ARG A 120 -15.35 9.54 29.48
C ARG A 120 -15.96 10.94 29.58
N ARG A 121 -16.02 11.71 28.48
CA ARG A 121 -16.68 13.03 28.45
C ARG A 121 -18.21 12.93 28.37
N ALA A 122 -18.74 11.83 27.84
CA ALA A 122 -20.17 11.67 27.66
C ALA A 122 -20.87 11.54 29.01
N LYS A 123 -21.86 12.39 29.24
CA LYS A 123 -22.77 12.25 30.38
C LYS A 123 -23.68 11.05 30.13
N THR A 124 -23.90 10.23 31.15
CA THR A 124 -24.89 9.15 31.08
C THR A 124 -26.29 9.76 30.95
N PHE A 125 -26.97 9.43 29.85
CA PHE A 125 -28.36 9.81 29.63
C PHE A 125 -29.25 8.58 29.87
N PRO A 126 -30.39 8.73 30.55
CA PRO A 126 -31.32 7.63 30.72
C PRO A 126 -31.84 7.17 29.36
N SER A 127 -31.75 5.86 29.10
CA SER A 127 -32.16 5.25 27.83
C SER A 127 -33.62 5.56 27.49
N GLU A 128 -34.49 5.66 28.51
CA GLU A 128 -35.89 6.03 28.33
C GLU A 128 -36.08 7.40 27.65
N THR A 129 -35.24 8.38 27.98
CA THR A 129 -35.33 9.71 27.35
C THR A 129 -34.91 9.65 25.88
N ILE A 130 -33.88 8.85 25.56
CA ILE A 130 -33.45 8.62 24.18
C ILE A 130 -34.57 7.92 23.40
N ILE A 131 -35.18 6.88 23.95
CA ILE A 131 -36.28 6.13 23.33
C ILE A 131 -37.49 7.04 23.10
N ARG A 132 -37.86 7.86 24.09
CA ARG A 132 -39.00 8.79 23.98
C ARG A 132 -38.77 9.84 22.89
N TYR A 133 -37.59 10.47 22.85
CA TYR A 133 -37.27 11.43 21.81
C TYR A 133 -37.13 10.78 20.43
N ALA A 134 -36.56 9.57 20.34
CA ALA A 134 -36.49 8.83 19.08
C ALA A 134 -37.90 8.51 18.55
N HIS A 135 -38.81 8.06 19.41
CA HIS A 135 -40.21 7.84 19.05
C HIS A 135 -40.89 9.15 18.62
N GLN A 136 -40.67 10.23 19.36
CA GLN A 136 -41.21 11.55 19.01
C GLN A 136 -40.70 12.00 17.62
N LEU A 137 -39.39 11.92 17.36
CA LEU A 137 -38.80 12.27 16.08
C LEU A 137 -39.30 11.40 14.92
N ALA A 138 -39.48 10.10 15.16
CA ALA A 138 -40.04 9.16 14.18
C ALA A 138 -41.52 9.48 13.88
N SER A 139 -42.32 9.81 14.90
CA SER A 139 -43.73 10.20 14.73
C SER A 139 -43.89 11.54 14.01
N CYS A 140 -42.90 12.43 14.14
CA CYS A 140 -42.88 13.74 13.49
C CYS A 140 -42.25 13.72 12.08
N TYR A 141 -41.97 12.57 11.47
CA TYR A 141 -41.39 12.45 10.12
C TYR A 141 -40.11 13.28 9.88
N SER A 142 -39.31 13.53 10.93
CA SER A 142 -38.20 14.49 10.89
C SER A 142 -36.85 13.89 10.45
N THR A 143 -36.79 12.59 10.15
CA THR A 143 -35.53 11.88 9.97
C THR A 143 -34.90 12.05 8.59
N ILE A 144 -35.69 12.31 7.54
CA ILE A 144 -35.17 12.68 6.22
C ILE A 144 -36.20 13.47 5.41
N ALA A 145 -35.72 14.52 4.75
CA ALA A 145 -36.48 15.29 3.77
C ALA A 145 -36.43 14.58 2.40
N PRO A 146 -37.57 14.18 1.80
CA PRO A 146 -37.67 13.86 0.38
C PRO A 146 -37.16 14.99 -0.52
N ASP A 147 -36.48 14.62 -1.61
CA ASP A 147 -35.87 15.55 -2.57
C ASP A 147 -36.88 16.49 -3.27
N ASN A 148 -38.17 16.19 -3.21
CA ASN A 148 -39.22 16.98 -3.85
C ASN A 148 -39.86 18.04 -2.93
N TRP A 149 -39.35 18.26 -1.72
CA TRP A 149 -39.87 19.28 -0.81
C TRP A 149 -39.62 20.70 -1.35
N GLN A 150 -40.69 21.38 -1.76
CA GLN A 150 -40.70 22.79 -2.21
C GLN A 150 -41.20 23.74 -1.11
N GLN A 151 -40.78 25.01 -1.12
CA GLN A 151 -41.14 25.98 -0.08
C GLN A 151 -42.67 26.16 -0.05
N GLY A 152 -43.31 25.94 1.10
CA GLY A 152 -44.77 26.00 1.26
C GLY A 152 -45.50 24.66 1.24
N ASP A 153 -44.78 23.54 1.08
CA ASP A 153 -45.36 22.19 1.17
C ASP A 153 -45.85 21.87 2.60
N LEU A 154 -47.13 21.52 2.72
CA LEU A 154 -47.82 21.15 3.98
C LEU A 154 -47.31 19.84 4.59
N ARG A 155 -46.59 19.01 3.83
CA ARG A 155 -46.02 17.74 4.29
C ARG A 155 -44.71 17.93 5.06
N ARG A 156 -44.24 19.16 5.21
CA ARG A 156 -43.01 19.51 5.93
C ARG A 156 -43.22 19.39 7.44
N PRO A 157 -42.35 18.68 8.17
CA PRO A 157 -42.42 18.55 9.63
C PRO A 157 -41.86 19.77 10.38
N TYR A 158 -41.66 20.90 9.70
CA TYR A 158 -41.19 22.15 10.32
C TYR A 158 -42.37 23.05 10.66
N PRO A 159 -42.28 23.86 11.72
CA PRO A 159 -43.32 24.82 12.08
C PRO A 159 -43.68 25.71 10.89
N THR A 160 -44.94 25.66 10.45
CA THR A 160 -45.40 26.51 9.34
C THR A 160 -45.53 27.97 9.79
N ASN A 161 -45.65 28.91 8.84
CA ASN A 161 -45.87 30.33 9.18
C ASN A 161 -47.10 30.54 10.07
N ILE A 162 -48.15 29.72 9.90
CA ILE A 162 -49.33 29.80 10.75
C ILE A 162 -49.06 29.25 12.15
N ASP A 163 -48.27 28.18 12.28
CA ASP A 163 -47.86 27.64 13.59
C ASP A 163 -46.93 28.61 14.33
N MET A 164 -46.03 29.28 13.62
CA MET A 164 -45.15 30.30 14.20
C MET A 164 -45.94 31.53 14.69
N ARG A 165 -46.95 31.99 13.94
CA ARG A 165 -47.84 33.09 14.37
C ARG A 165 -48.73 32.67 15.55
N ARG A 166 -49.24 31.44 15.55
CA ARG A 166 -50.05 30.89 16.65
C ARG A 166 -49.22 30.58 17.90
N GLY A 167 -47.92 30.38 17.72
CA GLY A 167 -46.96 30.11 18.77
C GLY A 167 -46.74 31.30 19.71
N LEU A 168 -46.01 31.04 20.79
CA LEU A 168 -45.76 32.02 21.85
C LEU A 168 -45.10 33.29 21.29
N LEU A 169 -44.14 33.15 20.38
CA LEU A 169 -43.44 34.28 19.75
C LEU A 169 -44.36 35.17 18.93
N GLY A 170 -45.31 34.61 18.18
CA GLY A 170 -46.30 35.38 17.42
C GLY A 170 -47.28 36.14 18.32
N ARG A 171 -47.74 35.52 19.40
CA ARG A 171 -48.61 36.20 20.38
C ARG A 171 -47.92 37.37 21.08
N ILE A 172 -46.64 37.19 21.45
CA ILE A 172 -45.85 38.26 22.08
C ILE A 172 -45.66 39.43 21.11
N SER A 173 -45.35 39.17 19.83
CA SER A 173 -45.19 40.26 18.85
C SER A 173 -46.50 41.00 18.58
N GLU A 174 -47.63 40.30 18.51
CA GLU A 174 -48.96 40.90 18.38
C GLU A 174 -49.33 41.75 19.61
N GLN A 175 -49.05 41.29 20.82
CA GLN A 175 -49.28 42.05 22.05
C GLN A 175 -48.42 43.32 22.14
N ILE A 176 -47.14 43.24 21.73
CA ILE A 176 -46.25 44.41 21.68
C ILE A 176 -46.76 45.42 20.65
N LEU A 177 -47.18 44.95 19.47
CA LEU A 177 -47.71 45.80 18.41
C LEU A 177 -49.02 46.49 18.84
N GLN A 178 -49.92 45.77 19.51
CA GLN A 178 -51.15 46.33 20.08
C GLN A 178 -50.85 47.38 21.16
N ARG A 179 -49.84 47.17 22.01
CA ARG A 179 -49.41 48.18 23.00
C ARG A 179 -48.80 49.43 22.38
N GLN A 180 -48.08 49.31 21.28
CA GLN A 180 -47.58 50.49 20.54
C GLN A 180 -48.72 51.25 19.86
N GLN A 181 -49.73 50.58 19.32
CA GLN A 181 -50.90 51.23 18.72
C GLN A 181 -51.77 51.95 19.75
N GLN A 182 -51.92 51.41 20.97
CA GLN A 182 -52.62 52.11 22.05
C GLN A 182 -51.90 53.39 22.51
N GLN A 183 -50.57 53.48 22.37
CA GLN A 183 -49.84 54.72 22.67
C GLN A 183 -50.01 55.80 21.59
N GLN A 184 -50.42 55.46 20.37
CA GLN A 184 -50.67 56.45 19.31
C GLN A 184 -52.08 57.08 19.39
N PHE A 185 -53.08 56.38 19.93
CA PHE A 185 -54.42 56.96 20.14
C PHE A 185 -54.51 57.95 21.30
N THR A 186 -53.50 58.02 22.17
CA THR A 186 -53.46 58.97 23.30
C THR A 186 -52.80 60.30 22.96
N ILE A 187 -52.32 60.51 21.71
CA ILE A 187 -51.59 61.72 21.33
C ILE A 187 -52.50 62.78 20.66
N SER A 188 -53.74 62.48 20.31
CA SER A 188 -54.69 63.47 19.80
C SER A 188 -55.54 64.11 20.91
N ASN A 189 -54.89 64.84 21.83
CA ASN A 189 -55.49 65.98 22.56
C ASN A 189 -54.39 66.77 23.29
N PRO A 190 -54.11 68.04 22.91
CA PRO A 190 -53.12 68.85 23.61
C PRO A 190 -53.82 69.62 24.74
N MET A 191 -53.48 69.32 26.00
CA MET A 191 -53.59 70.32 27.06
C MET A 191 -52.38 70.22 27.99
N VAL A 192 -51.81 71.40 28.19
CA VAL A 192 -50.54 71.74 28.82
C VAL A 192 -50.50 71.32 30.28
N THR A 193 -49.40 70.70 30.73
CA THR A 193 -48.68 71.05 31.97
C THR A 193 -47.37 70.26 32.09
N SER A 194 -46.41 70.90 32.76
CA SER A 194 -44.98 70.77 32.60
C SER A 194 -44.31 69.81 33.59
N ALA A 195 -43.03 69.49 33.30
CA ALA A 195 -42.04 68.74 34.12
C ALA A 195 -42.17 67.20 34.03
N THR A 196 -41.13 66.39 33.83
CA THR A 196 -39.71 66.50 34.25
C THR A 196 -38.83 65.61 33.36
N VAL A 197 -37.54 65.93 33.35
CA VAL A 197 -36.39 65.42 32.58
C VAL A 197 -36.07 63.92 32.76
N VAL A 198 -35.35 63.34 31.77
CA VAL A 198 -34.27 62.30 31.80
C VAL A 198 -34.43 61.40 30.56
N ASP A 199 -33.72 61.65 29.44
CA ASP A 199 -32.33 61.30 29.07
C ASP A 199 -32.20 59.97 28.29
N SER A 200 -31.28 59.99 27.33
CA SER A 200 -30.58 58.89 26.65
C SER A 200 -31.19 58.19 25.41
N SER A 201 -30.72 58.69 24.25
CA SER A 201 -30.05 57.97 23.13
C SER A 201 -30.77 56.86 22.32
N ALA A 202 -31.12 57.23 21.08
CA ALA A 202 -31.05 56.52 19.78
C ALA A 202 -31.14 54.98 19.68
N PRO A 203 -32.01 54.43 18.80
CA PRO A 203 -31.83 53.11 18.23
C PRO A 203 -31.10 53.17 16.88
N GLN A 204 -29.90 52.59 16.85
CA GLN A 204 -29.17 52.26 15.63
C GLN A 204 -29.90 51.14 14.87
N ASN A 205 -30.00 51.38 13.58
CA ASN A 205 -30.47 50.51 12.52
C ASN A 205 -29.64 49.22 12.46
N ILE A 206 -30.25 48.05 12.66
CA ILE A 206 -29.61 46.76 12.33
C ILE A 206 -30.44 46.10 11.22
N SER A 207 -29.92 46.29 10.02
CA SER A 207 -30.28 45.60 8.80
C SER A 207 -29.86 44.13 8.90
N SER A 208 -30.81 43.20 8.94
CA SER A 208 -30.55 41.77 8.86
C SER A 208 -30.26 41.36 7.41
N SER A 209 -28.98 41.32 7.04
CA SER A 209 -28.52 40.71 5.78
C SER A 209 -28.54 39.18 5.91
N TYR A 210 -29.41 38.52 5.16
CA TYR A 210 -29.35 37.08 4.94
C TYR A 210 -28.21 36.77 3.96
N THR A 211 -27.13 36.15 4.42
CA THR A 211 -26.18 35.47 3.54
C THR A 211 -26.60 34.01 3.35
N PRO A 212 -26.75 33.50 2.13
CA PRO A 212 -26.99 32.08 1.90
C PRO A 212 -25.71 31.29 2.21
N VAL A 213 -25.80 30.28 3.08
CA VAL A 213 -24.72 29.32 3.29
C VAL A 213 -24.65 28.42 2.06
N THR A 214 -23.59 28.64 1.29
CA THR A 214 -23.07 27.76 0.25
C THR A 214 -22.80 26.35 0.78
N THR A 215 -23.24 25.39 -0.01
CA THR A 215 -23.04 23.94 0.04
C THR A 215 -21.66 23.53 0.57
N ALA A 216 -21.61 22.96 1.78
CA ALA A 216 -20.44 22.23 2.26
C ALA A 216 -20.49 20.79 1.73
N VAL A 217 -19.49 20.48 0.90
CA VAL A 217 -19.17 19.17 0.35
C VAL A 217 -19.07 18.11 1.46
N ARG A 218 -19.78 16.98 1.27
CA ARG A 218 -19.66 15.76 2.10
C ARG A 218 -18.21 15.25 2.08
N PRO A 219 -17.61 14.87 3.23
CA PRO A 219 -16.45 14.00 3.20
C PRO A 219 -16.90 12.59 2.78
N VAL A 220 -16.15 12.03 1.83
CA VAL A 220 -16.28 10.66 1.33
C VAL A 220 -16.11 9.69 2.51
N LYS A 221 -17.12 8.85 2.74
CA LYS A 221 -17.00 7.68 3.62
C LYS A 221 -16.03 6.72 2.97
N HIS A 222 -14.82 6.58 3.52
CA HIS A 222 -13.98 5.44 3.21
C HIS A 222 -14.50 4.24 4.00
N ASP A 223 -15.28 3.39 3.34
CA ASP A 223 -15.58 2.04 3.80
C ASP A 223 -14.27 1.23 3.77
N ALA A 224 -13.58 1.18 4.91
CA ALA A 224 -12.31 0.48 5.08
C ALA A 224 -12.45 -1.05 5.15
N THR A 225 -13.63 -1.61 4.88
CA THR A 225 -13.91 -3.04 5.00
C THR A 225 -13.99 -3.77 3.65
N SER A 226 -13.94 -3.07 2.51
CA SER A 226 -14.10 -3.69 1.19
C SER A 226 -12.79 -4.14 0.52
N PHE A 227 -11.62 -3.67 0.97
CA PHE A 227 -10.36 -3.95 0.26
C PHE A 227 -9.67 -5.26 0.69
N ALA A 228 -10.11 -5.86 1.80
CA ALA A 228 -9.45 -7.03 2.38
C ALA A 228 -9.88 -8.37 1.75
N LEU A 229 -10.97 -8.41 0.97
CA LEU A 229 -11.52 -9.64 0.43
C LEU A 229 -11.04 -9.99 -0.99
N ASP A 230 -10.65 -9.00 -1.81
CA ASP A 230 -10.26 -9.27 -3.21
C ASP A 230 -8.85 -9.86 -3.36
N ILE A 231 -7.98 -9.74 -2.35
CA ILE A 231 -6.59 -10.23 -2.43
C ILE A 231 -6.47 -11.75 -2.20
N PHE A 232 -7.46 -12.37 -1.53
CA PHE A 232 -7.43 -13.81 -1.22
C PHE A 232 -8.03 -14.72 -2.30
N SER A 233 -8.61 -14.15 -3.38
CA SER A 233 -9.23 -14.94 -4.45
C SER A 233 -8.30 -15.31 -5.61
N SER A 234 -7.05 -14.84 -5.63
CA SER A 234 -6.16 -14.96 -6.81
C SER A 234 -5.11 -16.08 -6.73
N THR A 235 -5.17 -17.00 -5.76
CA THR A 235 -4.11 -18.01 -5.55
C THR A 235 -4.55 -19.46 -5.60
N ASN A 236 -5.76 -19.79 -6.09
CA ASN A 236 -6.22 -21.17 -6.26
C ASN A 236 -6.75 -21.39 -7.68
N GLU A 237 -5.86 -21.57 -8.64
CA GLU A 237 -6.11 -22.33 -9.88
C GLU A 237 -4.76 -22.50 -10.59
N ASP A 238 -4.03 -23.56 -10.26
CA ASP A 238 -3.03 -24.21 -11.15
C ASP A 238 -2.43 -25.44 -10.44
N THR A 239 -3.26 -26.47 -10.25
CA THR A 239 -2.78 -27.82 -9.94
C THR A 239 -3.56 -28.84 -10.77
N ASN A 240 -3.26 -28.91 -12.07
CA ASN A 240 -3.64 -30.07 -12.88
C ASN A 240 -2.40 -30.92 -13.15
N HIS A 241 -2.37 -32.03 -12.42
CA HIS A 241 -1.39 -33.09 -12.51
C HIS A 241 -1.36 -33.72 -13.90
N SER A 242 -0.17 -33.82 -14.47
CA SER A 242 0.15 -34.72 -15.57
C SER A 242 -0.03 -36.18 -15.13
N ASN A 243 -1.07 -36.83 -15.66
CA ASN A 243 -1.20 -38.27 -15.67
C ASN A 243 -0.05 -38.88 -16.46
N PHE A 244 0.80 -39.67 -15.80
CA PHE A 244 1.61 -40.69 -16.46
C PHE A 244 1.26 -42.04 -15.84
N SER A 245 0.64 -42.88 -16.67
CA SER A 245 0.26 -44.26 -16.39
C SER A 245 1.44 -45.19 -16.72
N SER A 246 1.54 -46.29 -15.97
CA SER A 246 2.22 -47.57 -16.24
C SER A 246 3.05 -47.97 -15.02
N SER A 247 3.10 -49.20 -14.54
CA SER A 247 2.37 -50.47 -14.66
C SER A 247 3.05 -51.40 -13.63
N ASP A 248 2.46 -52.57 -13.40
CA ASP A 248 3.05 -53.80 -12.83
C ASP A 248 2.85 -53.98 -11.31
N THR A 249 1.85 -54.78 -10.88
CA THR A 249 1.87 -56.26 -10.66
C THR A 249 2.92 -56.64 -9.61
N ASP A 250 2.68 -57.39 -8.54
CA ASP A 250 1.84 -58.59 -8.43
C ASP A 250 1.81 -59.06 -6.96
N SER A 251 0.67 -59.62 -6.55
CA SER A 251 0.52 -60.92 -5.85
C SER A 251 0.87 -61.16 -4.36
N TYR A 252 -0.05 -61.93 -3.74
CA TYR A 252 0.04 -62.81 -2.55
C TYR A 252 0.16 -62.14 -1.16
N GLU A 253 -0.41 -62.64 -0.07
CA GLU A 253 -1.50 -63.56 0.30
C GLU A 253 -1.63 -63.41 1.83
N ASP A 254 -2.75 -63.88 2.38
CA ASP A 254 -3.05 -64.23 3.78
C ASP A 254 -1.96 -64.10 4.88
N LEU A 255 -2.31 -63.35 5.94
CA LEU A 255 -2.43 -63.80 7.35
C LEU A 255 -2.90 -62.68 8.28
#